data_AF-A0AAW0Z610-F1
#
_entry.id   AF-A0AAW0Z610-F1
#
_cell.length_a   1.000
_cell.length_b   1.000
_cell.length_c   1.000
_cell.angle_alpha   90.00
_cell.angle_beta   90.00
_cell.angle_gamma   90.00
#
_symmetry.space_group_name_H-M   'P 1'
#
loop_
_entity.id
_entity.type
_entity.pdbx_description
1 polymer ?
#
loop_
_entity_poly.entity_id
_entity_poly.type
_entity_poly.pdbx_seq_one_letter_code
_entity_poly.pdbx_strand_id
1 'polypeptide(L)'
;MSVNPLRFLALPRTLSAARPTHPLPRSFHSTILRNRPTSGTTGTGTPHHIPHTVHAHPRPSPPPPPKRPSPHAVWYREIVPAMLPIFLISTTLFLSLSLLRTYLSHSRSLTEAESRISELEDKLAKYRVERRRARLREKRERERILPLVVEKVLQKVGVVGGEEDEGVVEERERAEERKKAMARLL
;
A
#
# COMPACT_ATOMS: atom_id res chain seq x y z
N MET A 1 -5.57 31.87 -44.11
CA MET A 1 -5.53 32.25 -42.67
C MET A 1 -5.62 30.97 -41.85
N SER A 2 -4.49 30.55 -41.28
CA SER A 2 -4.36 29.29 -40.53
C SER A 2 -3.85 29.64 -39.14
N VAL A 3 -4.68 29.38 -38.13
CA VAL A 3 -4.31 29.54 -36.73
C VAL A 3 -4.39 28.16 -36.07
N ASN A 4 -3.21 27.61 -35.80
CA ASN A 4 -2.99 26.45 -34.94
C ASN A 4 -3.03 26.91 -33.46
N PRO A 5 -3.94 26.42 -32.61
CA PRO A 5 -3.84 26.57 -31.17
C PRO A 5 -3.35 25.25 -30.57
N LEU A 6 -2.08 24.92 -30.78
CA LEU A 6 -1.39 23.90 -30.00
C LEU A 6 -0.06 24.48 -29.56
N ARG A 7 0.10 24.61 -28.24
CA ARG A 7 1.33 24.92 -27.45
C ARG A 7 1.18 26.14 -26.55
N PHE A 8 0.35 26.02 -25.52
CA PHE A 8 0.64 26.63 -24.23
C PHE A 8 0.27 25.64 -23.13
N LEU A 9 0.95 25.75 -21.99
CA LEU A 9 1.03 24.81 -20.86
C LEU A 9 2.23 23.84 -20.89
N ALA A 10 3.41 24.40 -21.11
CA ALA A 10 4.59 23.99 -20.35
C ALA A 10 4.39 24.43 -18.88
N LEU A 11 3.96 23.52 -18.01
CA LEU A 11 4.04 23.72 -16.56
C LEU A 11 5.38 23.17 -16.03
N PRO A 12 6.01 23.88 -15.08
CA PRO A 12 7.27 23.46 -14.47
C PRO A 12 7.09 22.20 -13.65
N ARG A 13 7.92 21.22 -13.97
CA ARG A 13 8.03 19.92 -13.30
C ARG A 13 8.85 20.08 -12.02
N THR A 14 8.26 20.64 -10.97
CA THR A 14 8.86 20.68 -9.63
C THR A 14 7.79 20.44 -8.57
N LEU A 15 7.46 19.17 -8.34
CA LEU A 15 6.96 18.75 -7.04
C LEU A 15 7.93 17.72 -6.48
N SER A 16 8.69 18.25 -5.54
CA SER A 16 9.55 17.60 -4.56
C SER A 16 8.98 16.25 -4.12
N ALA A 17 9.67 15.17 -4.52
CA ALA A 17 9.54 13.88 -3.87
C ALA A 17 10.13 14.03 -2.45
N ALA A 18 9.28 14.35 -1.48
CA ALA A 18 9.61 14.21 -0.07
C ALA A 18 9.81 12.71 0.21
N ARG A 19 11.05 12.26 0.07
CA ARG A 19 11.54 10.95 0.49
C ARG A 19 11.46 10.90 2.01
N PRO A 20 10.67 10.00 2.63
CA PRO A 20 10.87 9.72 4.04
C PRO A 20 12.23 9.04 4.18
N THR A 21 13.23 9.79 4.62
CA THR A 21 14.44 9.22 5.20
C THR A 21 14.02 8.44 6.43
N HIS A 22 13.86 7.12 6.29
CA HIS A 22 13.82 6.24 7.43
C HIS A 22 15.19 6.31 8.13
N PRO A 23 15.30 6.77 9.38
CA PRO A 23 16.47 6.44 10.18
C PRO A 23 16.37 4.95 10.48
N LEU A 24 17.26 4.16 9.89
CA LEU A 24 17.47 2.78 10.31
C LEU A 24 17.74 2.77 11.82
N PRO A 25 17.06 1.91 12.61
CA PRO A 25 17.35 1.80 14.03
C PRO A 25 18.77 1.28 14.21
N ARG A 26 19.57 2.06 14.95
CA ARG A 26 20.86 1.71 15.52
C ARG A 26 20.83 0.26 16.02
N SER A 27 21.64 -0.59 15.41
CA SER A 27 22.01 -1.88 15.99
C SER A 27 22.71 -1.61 17.32
N PHE A 28 22.04 -1.89 18.42
CA PHE A 28 22.69 -1.93 19.71
C PHE A 28 23.64 -3.11 19.72
N HIS A 29 24.93 -2.79 19.78
CA HIS A 29 26.00 -3.69 20.17
C HIS A 29 25.64 -4.32 21.53
N SER A 30 25.25 -5.58 21.54
CA SER A 30 25.39 -6.42 22.74
C SER A 30 26.79 -7.02 22.71
N THR A 31 27.75 -6.22 23.16
CA THR A 31 29.05 -6.71 23.64
C THR A 31 28.79 -7.62 24.82
N ILE A 32 28.76 -8.94 24.57
CA ILE A 32 28.88 -9.93 25.62
C ILE A 32 30.33 -9.85 26.13
N LEU A 33 30.55 -8.98 27.10
CA LEU A 33 31.71 -9.00 27.98
C LEU A 33 31.66 -10.28 28.81
N ARG A 34 32.19 -11.37 28.27
CA ARG A 34 32.47 -12.58 29.05
C ARG A 34 33.77 -12.35 29.82
N ASN A 35 33.66 -11.60 30.91
CA ASN A 35 34.69 -11.55 31.95
C ASN A 35 34.82 -12.94 32.58
N ARG A 36 35.90 -13.66 32.26
CA ARG A 36 36.37 -14.81 33.05
C ARG A 36 37.84 -14.57 33.43
N PRO A 37 38.14 -13.98 34.60
CA PRO A 37 39.46 -14.10 35.22
C PRO A 37 39.63 -15.56 35.68
N THR A 38 40.62 -16.33 35.18
CA THR A 38 42.05 -16.39 35.54
C THR A 38 42.32 -16.82 36.99
N SER A 39 43.21 -17.83 37.08
CA SER A 39 43.98 -18.26 38.27
C SER A 39 43.20 -19.12 39.27
N GLY A 40 43.68 -20.29 39.69
CA GLY A 40 44.95 -20.96 39.43
C GLY A 40 45.13 -22.14 40.39
N THR A 41 46.18 -22.92 40.11
CA THR A 41 47.05 -23.51 41.13
C THR A 41 46.56 -24.78 41.85
N THR A 42 47.08 -25.92 41.35
CA THR A 42 47.85 -26.92 42.10
C THR A 42 47.11 -27.89 43.03
N GLY A 43 47.15 -29.17 42.64
CA GLY A 43 46.77 -30.30 43.48
C GLY A 43 47.19 -31.61 42.85
N THR A 44 48.47 -31.93 43.00
CA THR A 44 49.17 -33.18 42.71
C THR A 44 48.31 -34.45 42.70
N GLY A 45 48.36 -35.17 41.58
CA GLY A 45 48.02 -36.58 41.53
C GLY A 45 49.05 -37.40 42.29
N THR A 46 48.58 -38.15 43.28
CA THR A 46 49.27 -39.33 43.82
C THR A 46 48.26 -40.48 43.78
N PRO A 47 48.42 -41.45 42.87
CA PRO A 47 47.66 -42.67 42.92
C PRO A 47 48.47 -43.78 43.62
N HIS A 48 47.73 -44.68 44.26
CA HIS A 48 48.13 -46.01 44.75
C HIS A 48 48.73 -46.12 46.16
N HIS A 49 47.85 -46.38 47.14
CA HIS A 49 48.15 -47.41 48.14
C HIS A 49 47.18 -48.59 47.94
N ILE A 50 47.75 -49.79 47.92
CA ILE A 50 47.09 -51.09 47.78
C ILE A 50 46.50 -51.49 49.15
N PRO A 51 45.36 -52.19 49.17
CA PRO A 51 44.52 -52.34 50.35
C PRO A 51 45.05 -53.42 51.30
N HIS A 52 44.98 -53.15 52.60
CA HIS A 52 45.04 -54.19 53.61
C HIS A 52 43.65 -54.46 54.15
N THR A 53 43.16 -55.63 53.78
CA THR A 53 41.97 -56.30 54.27
C THR A 53 42.03 -56.48 55.79
N VAL A 54 41.06 -55.90 56.50
CA VAL A 54 40.60 -56.45 57.78
C VAL A 54 39.08 -56.39 57.78
N HIS A 55 38.44 -57.56 57.78
CA HIS A 55 37.00 -57.69 57.97
C HIS A 55 36.63 -57.17 59.36
N ALA A 56 35.95 -56.02 59.39
CA ALA A 56 35.27 -55.50 60.56
C ALA A 56 33.84 -55.13 60.16
N HIS A 57 32.88 -55.57 60.97
CA HIS A 57 31.44 -55.46 60.76
C HIS A 57 30.98 -54.06 60.32
N PRO A 58 30.02 -53.94 59.38
CA PRO A 58 29.46 -52.64 59.01
C PRO A 58 28.58 -52.14 60.15
N ARG A 59 29.18 -51.35 61.03
CA ARG A 59 28.45 -50.51 61.98
C ARG A 59 27.75 -49.43 61.14
N PRO A 60 26.43 -49.20 61.28
CA PRO A 60 25.77 -48.11 60.58
C PRO A 60 26.43 -46.80 60.99
N SER A 61 27.10 -46.14 60.05
CA SER A 61 27.66 -44.82 60.27
C SER A 61 26.51 -43.85 60.53
N PRO A 62 26.61 -42.98 61.54
CA PRO A 62 25.59 -41.96 61.77
C PRO A 62 25.50 -41.07 60.52
N PRO A 63 24.29 -40.65 60.11
CA PRO A 63 24.12 -39.81 58.94
C PRO A 63 24.97 -38.54 59.07
N PRO A 64 25.62 -38.09 57.99
CA PRO A 64 26.42 -36.87 58.03
C PRO A 64 25.54 -35.70 58.50
N PRO A 65 26.08 -34.79 59.34
CA PRO A 65 25.31 -33.67 59.85
C PRO A 65 24.81 -32.80 58.68
N PRO A 66 23.58 -32.26 58.76
CA PRO A 66 23.03 -31.45 57.68
C PRO A 66 23.96 -30.27 57.41
N LYS A 67 24.45 -30.18 56.17
CA LYS A 67 25.28 -29.06 55.72
C LYS A 67 24.47 -27.78 55.90
N ARG A 68 25.03 -26.81 56.62
CA ARG A 68 24.39 -25.51 56.84
C ARG A 68 24.08 -24.88 55.48
N PRO A 69 22.84 -24.40 55.25
CA PRO A 69 22.49 -23.77 53.99
C PRO A 69 23.39 -22.57 53.75
N SER A 70 23.83 -22.38 52.50
CA SER A 70 24.60 -21.20 52.15
C SER A 70 23.75 -19.94 52.35
N PRO A 71 24.35 -18.78 52.69
CA PRO A 71 23.61 -17.53 52.85
C PRO A 71 22.80 -17.16 51.61
N HIS A 72 23.31 -17.48 50.42
CA HIS A 72 22.57 -17.29 49.16
C HIS A 72 21.33 -18.19 49.06
N ALA A 73 21.40 -19.44 49.54
CA ALA A 73 20.23 -20.33 49.54
C ALA A 73 19.12 -19.82 50.48
N VAL A 74 19.49 -19.21 51.61
CA VAL A 74 18.53 -18.55 52.51
C VAL A 74 17.89 -17.35 51.82
N TRP A 75 18.68 -16.52 51.14
CA TRP A 75 18.20 -15.38 50.35
C TRP A 75 17.17 -15.79 49.28
N TYR A 76 17.44 -16.85 48.51
CA TYR A 76 16.49 -17.35 47.51
C TYR A 76 15.20 -17.91 48.12
N ARG A 77 15.28 -18.54 49.31
CA ARG A 77 14.10 -19.10 49.99
C ARG A 77 13.19 -18.02 50.56
N GLU A 78 13.76 -16.91 51.02
CA GLU A 78 12.99 -15.87 51.72
C GLU A 78 12.51 -14.76 50.78
N ILE A 79 13.35 -14.31 49.85
CA ILE A 79 13.09 -13.07 49.10
C ILE A 79 12.42 -13.33 47.75
N VAL A 80 12.81 -14.39 47.03
CA VAL A 80 12.25 -14.66 45.70
C VAL A 80 10.75 -14.97 45.73
N PRO A 81 10.23 -15.80 46.67
CA PRO A 81 8.79 -16.05 46.75
C PRO A 81 7.97 -14.79 47.03
N ALA A 82 8.52 -13.82 47.77
CA ALA A 82 7.87 -12.56 48.05
C ALA A 82 7.85 -11.61 46.83
N MET A 83 8.88 -11.65 45.98
CA MET A 83 8.96 -10.81 44.77
C MET A 83 8.17 -11.36 43.57
N LEU A 84 8.08 -12.70 43.46
CA LEU A 84 7.41 -13.38 42.35
C LEU A 84 5.99 -12.86 42.04
N PRO A 85 5.08 -12.72 43.03
CA PRO A 85 3.71 -12.26 42.74
C PRO A 85 3.68 -10.83 42.19
N ILE A 86 4.51 -9.93 42.71
CA ILE A 86 4.59 -8.54 42.26
C ILE A 86 5.09 -8.49 40.81
N PHE A 87 6.12 -9.29 40.50
CA PHE A 87 6.67 -9.39 39.15
C PHE A 87 5.65 -9.98 38.16
N LEU A 88 4.92 -11.02 38.55
CA LEU A 88 3.86 -11.62 37.73
C LEU A 88 2.72 -10.65 37.46
N ILE A 89 2.27 -9.90 38.47
CA ILE A 89 1.24 -8.88 38.30
C ILE A 89 1.73 -7.77 37.36
N SER A 90 2.95 -7.27 37.58
CA SER A 90 3.54 -6.22 36.74
C SER A 90 3.70 -6.65 35.29
N THR A 91 4.26 -7.85 35.04
CA THR A 91 4.40 -8.39 33.69
C THR A 91 3.04 -8.65 33.04
N THR A 92 2.07 -9.19 33.78
CA THR A 92 0.71 -9.41 33.28
C THR A 92 0.02 -8.10 32.90
N LEU A 93 0.10 -7.07 33.75
CA LEU A 93 -0.44 -5.74 33.46
C LEU A 93 0.26 -5.07 32.28
N PHE A 94 1.59 -5.18 32.22
CA PHE A 94 2.37 -4.63 31.12
C PHE A 94 2.02 -5.31 29.79
N LEU A 95 1.91 -6.63 29.78
CA LEU A 95 1.51 -7.42 28.62
C LEU A 95 0.08 -7.07 28.22
N SER A 96 -0.87 -7.08 29.15
CA SER A 96 -2.27 -6.79 28.84
C SER A 96 -2.45 -5.39 28.25
N LEU A 97 -1.78 -4.39 28.83
CA LEU A 97 -1.83 -3.02 28.31
C LEU A 97 -1.11 -2.89 26.96
N SER A 98 0.00 -3.60 26.76
CA SER A 98 0.72 -3.63 25.48
C SER A 98 -0.12 -4.27 24.38
N LEU A 99 -0.81 -5.38 24.66
CA LEU A 99 -1.74 -6.03 23.74
C LEU A 99 -2.95 -5.13 23.45
N LEU A 100 -3.49 -4.46 24.47
CA LEU A 100 -4.62 -3.55 24.28
C LEU A 100 -4.21 -2.37 23.39
N ARG A 101 -3.02 -1.82 23.58
CA ARG A 101 -2.48 -0.74 22.75
C ARG A 101 -2.31 -1.17 21.29
N THR A 102 -1.77 -2.36 21.04
CA THR A 102 -1.61 -2.86 19.66
C THR A 102 -2.96 -3.15 19.01
N TYR A 103 -3.90 -3.74 19.76
CA TYR A 103 -5.27 -3.99 19.29
C TYR A 103 -5.99 -2.68 18.93
N LEU A 104 -5.98 -1.69 19.82
CA LEU A 104 -6.62 -0.39 19.57
C LEU A 104 -5.96 0.35 18.39
N SER A 105 -4.63 0.30 18.28
CA SER A 105 -3.91 0.88 17.15
C SER A 105 -4.30 0.21 15.83
N HIS A 106 -4.44 -1.11 15.83
CA HIS A 106 -4.82 -1.86 14.63
C HIS A 106 -6.28 -1.60 14.25
N SER A 107 -7.21 -1.69 15.22
CA SER A 107 -8.63 -1.37 15.01
C SER A 107 -8.81 0.03 14.44
N ARG A 108 -8.13 1.03 15.01
CA ARG A 108 -8.15 2.40 14.47
C ARG A 108 -7.64 2.46 13.03
N SER A 109 -6.53 1.79 12.72
CA SER A 109 -5.99 1.78 11.37
C SER A 109 -6.94 1.13 10.35
N LEU A 110 -7.70 0.12 10.76
CA LEU A 110 -8.72 -0.50 9.92
C LEU A 110 -9.88 0.45 9.64
N THR A 111 -10.41 1.11 10.68
CA THR A 111 -11.48 2.10 10.51
C THR A 111 -11.05 3.27 9.61
N GLU A 112 -9.82 3.76 9.75
CA GLU A 112 -9.28 4.81 8.87
C GLU A 112 -9.11 4.32 7.43
N ALA A 113 -8.69 3.06 7.22
CA ALA A 113 -8.57 2.47 5.90
C ALA A 113 -9.94 2.29 5.22
N GLU A 114 -10.94 1.77 5.96
CA GLU A 114 -12.33 1.62 5.48
C GLU A 114 -12.93 2.96 5.09
N SER A 115 -12.73 4.01 5.91
CA SER A 115 -13.17 5.38 5.57
C SER A 115 -12.55 5.86 4.26
N ARG A 116 -11.23 5.66 4.07
CA ARG A 116 -10.55 6.04 2.83
C ARG A 116 -11.03 5.24 1.62
N ILE A 117 -11.31 3.96 1.80
CA ILE A 117 -11.87 3.10 0.74
C ILE A 117 -13.24 3.65 0.32
N SER A 118 -14.14 3.90 1.28
CA SER A 118 -15.45 4.48 1.02
C SER A 118 -15.36 5.81 0.26
N GLU A 119 -14.48 6.73 0.68
CA GLU A 119 -14.27 7.99 -0.04
C GLU A 119 -13.78 7.80 -1.48
N LEU A 120 -12.90 6.82 -1.70
CA LEU A 120 -12.37 6.51 -3.03
C LEU A 120 -13.43 5.85 -3.90
N GLU A 121 -14.23 4.94 -3.34
CA GLU A 121 -15.36 4.32 -4.01
C GLU A 121 -16.40 5.35 -4.45
N ASP A 122 -16.70 6.33 -3.61
CA ASP A 122 -17.58 7.45 -3.95
C ASP A 122 -17.03 8.30 -5.12
N LYS A 123 -15.74 8.61 -5.10
CA LYS A 123 -15.07 9.32 -6.21
C LYS A 123 -15.15 8.50 -7.49
N LEU A 124 -14.91 7.20 -7.40
CA LEU A 124 -14.98 6.28 -8.54
C LEU A 124 -16.40 6.19 -9.10
N ALA A 125 -17.41 6.14 -8.24
CA ALA A 125 -18.82 6.18 -8.62
C ALA A 125 -19.16 7.49 -9.37
N LYS A 126 -18.72 8.64 -8.86
CA LYS A 126 -18.89 9.95 -9.52
C LYS A 126 -18.26 9.97 -10.91
N TYR A 127 -17.00 9.55 -11.04
CA TYR A 127 -16.32 9.49 -12.33
C TYR A 127 -16.97 8.53 -13.32
N ARG A 128 -17.49 7.38 -12.85
CA ARG A 128 -18.25 6.45 -13.71
C ARG A 128 -19.54 7.09 -14.24
N VAL A 129 -20.26 7.82 -13.40
CA VAL A 129 -21.48 8.55 -13.80
C VAL A 129 -21.15 9.66 -14.79
N GLU A 130 -20.12 10.46 -14.53
CA GLU A 130 -19.67 11.52 -15.44
C GLU A 130 -19.25 10.98 -16.80
N ARG A 131 -18.45 9.91 -16.83
CA ARG A 131 -18.02 9.25 -18.06
C ARG A 131 -19.22 8.70 -18.84
N ARG A 132 -20.20 8.11 -18.16
CA ARG A 132 -21.45 7.64 -18.78
C ARG A 132 -22.23 8.82 -19.38
N ARG A 133 -22.36 9.93 -18.66
CA ARG A 133 -23.03 11.15 -19.14
C ARG A 133 -22.32 11.75 -20.35
N ALA A 134 -21.00 11.81 -20.35
CA ALA A 134 -20.21 12.32 -21.47
C ALA A 134 -20.43 11.48 -22.73
N ARG A 135 -20.38 10.14 -22.63
CA ARG A 135 -20.68 9.23 -23.76
C ARG A 135 -22.10 9.41 -24.30
N LEU A 136 -23.07 9.64 -23.42
CA LEU A 136 -24.45 9.89 -23.85
C LEU A 136 -24.60 11.23 -24.58
N ARG A 137 -23.86 12.27 -24.17
CA ARG A 137 -23.82 13.55 -24.89
C ARG A 137 -23.22 13.38 -26.28
N GLU A 138 -22.08 12.70 -26.36
CA GLU A 138 -21.42 12.41 -27.63
C GLU A 138 -22.33 11.59 -28.56
N LYS A 139 -23.03 10.58 -28.04
CA LYS A 139 -23.99 9.80 -28.83
C LYS A 139 -25.13 10.67 -29.37
N ARG A 140 -25.70 11.55 -28.55
CA ARG A 140 -26.75 12.48 -28.97
C ARG A 140 -26.28 13.48 -30.03
N GLU A 141 -25.04 13.95 -29.93
CA GLU A 141 -24.44 14.83 -30.94
C GLU A 141 -24.22 14.09 -32.26
N ARG A 142 -23.73 12.84 -32.21
CA ARG A 142 -23.61 11.98 -33.38
C ARG A 142 -24.97 11.75 -34.05
N GLU A 143 -26.01 11.42 -33.27
CA GLU A 143 -27.37 11.20 -33.78
C GLU A 143 -27.95 12.43 -34.50
N ARG A 144 -27.59 13.66 -34.08
CA ARG A 144 -28.00 14.91 -34.77
C ARG A 144 -27.25 15.17 -36.06
N ILE A 145 -25.98 14.76 -36.15
CA ILE A 145 -25.12 15.02 -37.31
C ILE A 145 -25.32 13.96 -38.40
N LEU A 146 -25.69 12.73 -38.03
CA LEU A 146 -25.96 11.64 -38.97
C LEU A 146 -26.85 12.03 -40.16
N PRO A 147 -28.03 12.68 -40.02
CA PRO A 147 -28.86 13.04 -41.18
C PRO A 147 -28.12 13.98 -42.15
N LEU A 148 -27.41 14.99 -41.65
CA LEU A 148 -26.64 15.93 -42.49
C LEU A 148 -25.50 15.25 -43.25
N VAL A 149 -24.84 14.29 -42.61
CA VAL A 149 -23.78 13.50 -43.26
C VAL A 149 -24.37 12.57 -44.29
N VAL A 150 -25.51 11.92 -43.98
CA VAL A 150 -26.21 11.03 -44.92
C VAL A 150 -26.68 11.82 -46.15
N GLU A 151 -27.29 12.98 -45.99
CA GLU A 151 -27.67 13.87 -47.09
C GLU A 151 -26.46 14.23 -47.96
N LYS A 152 -25.35 14.69 -47.35
CA LYS A 152 -24.13 15.01 -48.09
C LYS A 152 -23.53 13.80 -48.81
N VAL A 153 -23.60 12.61 -48.21
CA VAL A 153 -23.14 11.37 -48.84
C VAL A 153 -24.05 10.98 -50.00
N LEU A 154 -25.38 11.01 -49.82
CA LEU A 154 -26.35 10.71 -50.87
C LEU A 154 -26.26 11.68 -52.05
N GLN A 155 -26.06 12.97 -51.77
CA GLN A 155 -25.81 14.00 -52.78
C GLN A 155 -24.52 13.71 -53.55
N LYS A 156 -23.45 13.33 -52.84
CA LYS A 156 -22.16 13.00 -53.47
C LYS A 156 -22.16 11.67 -54.23
N VAL A 157 -23.00 10.73 -53.84
CA VAL A 157 -23.20 9.44 -54.54
C VAL A 157 -24.17 9.59 -55.73
N GLY A 158 -24.69 10.80 -55.97
CA GLY A 158 -25.47 11.12 -57.17
C GLY A 158 -26.89 10.56 -57.18
N VAL A 159 -27.40 10.07 -56.04
CA VAL A 159 -28.74 9.47 -55.93
C VAL A 159 -29.82 10.52 -55.65
N VAL A 160 -29.44 11.72 -55.18
CA VAL A 160 -30.39 12.80 -54.84
C VAL A 160 -30.19 14.05 -55.72
N GLY A 161 -29.15 14.11 -56.54
CA GLY A 161 -28.78 15.31 -57.33
C GLY A 161 -29.37 15.39 -58.74
N GLY A 162 -30.56 14.80 -58.99
CA GLY A 162 -31.15 14.79 -60.34
C GLY A 162 -32.00 16.02 -60.68
N GLU A 163 -32.59 16.70 -59.69
CA GLU A 163 -33.70 17.64 -59.98
C GLU A 163 -33.32 19.13 -59.88
N GLU A 164 -32.21 19.48 -59.21
CA GLU A 164 -31.81 20.89 -59.06
C GLU A 164 -30.95 21.42 -60.21
N ASP A 165 -30.26 20.56 -60.98
CA ASP A 165 -29.39 20.97 -62.09
C ASP A 165 -30.17 21.17 -63.41
N GLU A 166 -31.29 20.48 -63.61
CA GLU A 166 -32.15 20.67 -64.80
C GLU A 166 -32.85 22.04 -64.78
N GLY A 167 -33.26 22.54 -63.62
CA GLY A 167 -33.94 23.83 -63.50
C GLY A 167 -33.07 25.04 -63.86
N VAL A 168 -31.77 24.98 -63.51
CA VAL A 168 -30.81 26.06 -63.80
C VAL A 168 -30.41 26.06 -65.29
N VAL A 169 -30.36 24.88 -65.92
CA VAL A 169 -30.11 24.74 -67.36
C VAL A 169 -31.31 25.24 -68.17
N GLU A 170 -32.54 24.86 -67.79
CA GLU A 170 -33.75 25.35 -68.46
C GLU A 170 -33.93 26.88 -68.33
N GLU A 171 -33.65 27.45 -67.15
CA GLU A 171 -33.80 28.88 -66.94
C GLU A 171 -32.78 29.70 -67.76
N ARG A 172 -31.56 29.16 -67.90
CA ARG A 172 -30.53 29.74 -68.76
C ARG A 172 -30.89 29.65 -70.24
N GLU A 173 -31.48 28.55 -70.67
CA GLU A 173 -31.91 28.35 -72.06
C GLU A 173 -33.08 29.29 -72.43
N ARG A 174 -34.08 29.42 -71.54
CA ARG A 174 -35.18 30.40 -71.70
C ARG A 174 -34.69 31.84 -71.73
N ALA A 175 -33.64 32.18 -70.99
CA ALA A 175 -33.03 33.51 -71.00
C ALA A 175 -32.28 33.81 -72.32
N GLU A 176 -31.62 32.81 -72.91
CA GLU A 176 -30.97 32.95 -74.21
C GLU A 176 -31.97 33.08 -75.36
N GLU A 177 -33.06 32.31 -75.34
CA GLU A 177 -34.14 32.44 -76.33
C GLU A 177 -34.76 33.83 -76.33
N ARG A 178 -35.02 34.40 -75.14
CA ARG A 178 -35.53 35.77 -75.01
C ARG A 178 -34.59 36.81 -75.61
N LYS A 179 -33.28 36.68 -75.37
CA LYS A 179 -32.28 37.59 -75.97
C LYS A 179 -32.24 37.45 -77.49
N LYS A 180 -32.33 36.23 -78.00
CA LYS A 180 -32.30 35.95 -79.44
C LYS A 180 -33.56 36.43 -80.17
N ALA A 181 -34.72 36.34 -79.53
CA ALA A 181 -35.97 36.91 -80.04
C ALA A 181 -35.91 38.45 -80.10
N MET A 182 -35.34 39.09 -79.07
CA MET A 182 -35.20 40.55 -79.04
C MET A 182 -34.22 41.06 -80.10
N ALA A 183 -33.14 40.33 -80.36
CA ALA A 183 -32.16 40.67 -81.40
C ALA A 183 -32.67 40.51 -82.85
N ARG A 184 -33.78 39.79 -83.06
CA ARG A 184 -34.42 39.64 -84.38
C ARG A 184 -35.46 40.73 -84.69
N LEU A 185 -35.78 41.57 -83.71
CA LEU A 185 -36.77 42.65 -83.81
C LEU A 185 -36.15 44.04 -84.03
N LEU A 186 -34.82 44.12 -84.04
CA LEU A 186 -34.02 45.30 -84.38
C LEU A 186 -33.38 45.11 -85.76
#